data_AF-A0A7X7AEC8-F1
#
_entry.id   AF-A0A7X7AEC8-F1
#
_cell.length_a   1.000
_cell.length_b   1.000
_cell.length_c   1.000
_cell.angle_alpha   90.00
_cell.angle_beta   90.00
_cell.angle_gamma   90.00
#
_symmetry.space_group_name_H-M   'P 1'
#
loop_
_entity.id
_entity.type
_entity.pdbx_description
1 polymer ?
#
loop_
_entity_poly.entity_id
_entity_poly.type
_entity_poly.pdbx_seq_one_letter_code
_entity_poly.pdbx_strand_id
1 'polypeptide(L)' 'MLPAEFFWRIFEATGSIVAYIMYRKLMVQ' A
#
# COMPACT_ATOMS: atom_id res chain seq x y z
N MET A 1 3.01 12.50 4.73
CA MET A 1 3.18 11.24 3.98
C MET A 1 2.10 10.29 4.42
N LEU A 2 1.10 10.09 3.57
CA LEU A 2 -0.11 9.34 3.90
C LEU A 2 0.25 7.86 4.12
N PRO A 3 -0.31 7.17 5.13
CA PRO A 3 -0.06 5.75 5.37
C PRO A 3 -0.23 4.87 4.12
N ALA A 4 -1.17 5.21 3.23
CA ALA A 4 -1.38 4.52 1.96
C ALA A 4 -0.14 4.53 1.05
N GLU A 5 0.56 5.67 0.95
CA GLU A 5 1.71 5.86 0.06
C GLU A 5 2.90 4.98 0.47
N PHE A 6 3.04 4.70 1.76
CA PHE A 6 4.04 3.75 2.27
C PHE A 6 3.79 2.33 1.76
N PHE A 7 2.55 1.85 1.84
CA PHE A 7 2.20 0.51 1.35
C PHE A 7 2.26 0.42 -0.17
N TRP A 8 1.96 1.51 -0.88
CA TRP A 8 2.16 1.58 -2.33
C TRP A 8 3.63 1.35 -2.70
N ARG A 9 4.57 2.06 -2.07
CA ARG A 9 6.01 1.89 -2.35
C ARG A 9 6.54 0.51 -2.01
N ILE A 10 6.02 -0.12 -0.95
CA ILE A 10 6.37 -1.52 -0.62
C ILE A 10 5.88 -2.47 -1.71
N PHE A 11 4.64 -2.29 -2.19
CA PHE A 11 4.10 -3.11 -3.27
C PHE A 11 4.94 -2.94 -4.55
N GLU A 12 5.30 -1.71 -4.93
CA GLU A 12 6.14 -1.46 -6.10
C GLU A 12 7.52 -2.12 -5.99
N ALA A 13 8.11 -2.15 -4.80
CA ALA A 13 9.43 -2.74 -4.59
C ALA A 13 9.43 -4.27 -4.47
N THR A 14 8.32 -4.88 -4.03
CA THR A 14 8.30 -6.30 -3.62
C THR A 14 7.27 -7.16 -4.34
N GLY A 15 6.27 -6.55 -4.99
CA GLY A 15 5.10 -7.25 -5.50
C GLY A 15 4.19 -7.86 -4.43
N SER A 16 4.37 -7.50 -3.14
CA SER A 16 3.62 -8.08 -2.03
C SER A 16 2.12 -7.79 -2.13
N ILE A 17 1.32 -8.85 -2.33
CA ILE A 17 -0.15 -8.76 -2.38
C ILE A 17 -0.75 -8.16 -1.10
N VAL A 18 -0.13 -8.42 0.07
CA VAL A 18 -0.56 -7.89 1.36
C VAL A 18 -0.39 -6.38 1.41
N ALA A 19 0.73 -5.85 0.88
CA ALA A 19 0.97 -4.42 0.79
C ALA A 19 -0.07 -3.74 -0.12
N TYR A 20 -0.43 -4.36 -1.24
CA TYR A 20 -1.49 -3.86 -2.11
C TYR A 20 -2.86 -3.80 -1.41
N ILE A 21 -3.23 -4.85 -0.66
CA ILE A 21 -4.47 -4.87 0.12
C ILE A 21 -4.50 -3.76 1.17
N MET A 22 -3.38 -3.51 1.87
CA MET A 22 -3.28 -2.43 2.86
C MET A 22 -3.37 -1.05 2.22
N TYR A 23 -2.67 -0.83 1.10
CA TYR A 23 -2.80 0.39 0.29
C TYR A 23 -4.26 0.65 -0.08
N ARG A 24 -4.96 -0.37 -0.61
CA ARG A 24 -6.37 -0.26 -1.01
C ARG A 24 -7.30 0.05 0.16
N LYS A 25 -7.05 -0.51 1.35
CA LYS A 25 -7.85 -0.22 2.56
C LYS A 25 -7.66 1.22 3.05
N LEU A 26 -6.42 1.71 3.02
CA LEU A 26 -6.06 3.05 3.51
C LEU A 26 -6.44 4.17 2.52
N MET A 27 -6.61 3.85 1.23
CA MET A 27 -7.12 4.77 0.21
C MET A 27 -8.64 5.01 0.27
N VAL A 28 -9.40 4.15 0.96
CA VAL A 28 -10.88 4.21 1.04
C VAL A 28 -11.36 4.90 2.33
N GLN A 29 -10.44 5.46 3.12
CA GLN A 29 -10.75 6.28 4.30
C GLN A 29 -10.65 7.77 4.01
#